data_AF-A0A7K5PMV2-F1
#
_entry.id   AF-A0A7K5PMV2-F1
#
_cell.length_a   1.000
_cell.length_b   1.000
_cell.length_c   1.000
_cell.angle_alpha   90.00
_cell.angle_beta   90.00
_cell.angle_gamma   90.00
#
_symmetry.space_group_name_H-M   'P 1'
#
loop_
_entity.id
_entity.type
_entity.pdbx_description
1 polymer ?
#
loop_
_entity_poly.entity_id
_entity_poly.type
_entity_poly.pdbx_seq_one_letter_code
_entity_poly.pdbx_strand_id
1 'polypeptide(L)'
;MVLLKGFGQDGFRFFTNYESRKGRELDSNPFASLVFYWEPLCRQVRIEGSVRRLPEEESERYFQSRPRGSQIGALVSRQSSVIPDRE
;
A
#
# COMPACT_ATOMS: atom_id res chain seq x y z
N MET A 1 -8.34 3.85 -1.13
CA MET A 1 -7.51 3.85 -2.37
C MET A 1 -6.03 3.70 -1.99
N VAL A 2 -5.22 3.09 -2.84
CA VAL A 2 -3.75 2.98 -2.71
C VAL A 2 -3.09 3.35 -4.03
N LEU A 3 -1.79 3.64 -4.02
CA LEU A 3 -1.02 3.94 -5.23
C LEU A 3 -0.18 2.73 -5.63
N LEU A 4 -0.24 2.35 -6.91
CA LEU A 4 0.71 1.42 -7.50
C LEU A 4 2.12 2.06 -7.51
N LYS A 5 3.12 1.32 -7.06
CA LYS A 5 4.53 1.77 -6.95
C LYS A 5 5.51 0.91 -7.74
N GLY A 6 5.01 -0.08 -8.47
CA GLY A 6 5.78 -0.86 -9.45
C GLY A 6 4.98 -2.07 -9.91
N PHE A 7 5.29 -2.59 -11.09
CA PHE A 7 4.72 -3.84 -11.60
C PHE A 7 5.76 -4.58 -12.46
N GLY A 8 5.63 -5.90 -12.61
CA GLY A 8 6.53 -6.74 -13.40
C GLY A 8 6.11 -8.20 -13.39
N GLN A 9 7.01 -9.11 -13.75
CA GLN A 9 6.76 -10.57 -13.71
C GLN A 9 6.37 -11.04 -12.30
N ASP A 10 6.89 -10.39 -11.27
CA ASP A 10 6.61 -10.65 -9.85
C ASP A 10 5.25 -10.12 -9.34
N GLY A 11 4.48 -9.43 -10.19
CA GLY A 11 3.17 -8.86 -9.85
C GLY A 11 3.18 -7.35 -9.60
N PHE A 12 2.24 -6.88 -8.78
CA PHE A 12 1.96 -5.46 -8.53
C PHE A 12 2.37 -5.05 -7.12
N ARG A 13 3.10 -3.94 -6.98
CA ARG A 13 3.63 -3.46 -5.69
C ARG A 13 2.93 -2.19 -5.21
N PHE A 14 2.57 -2.17 -3.93
CA PHE A 14 2.10 -0.99 -3.20
C PHE A 14 2.67 -1.03 -1.78
N PHE A 15 2.66 0.11 -1.08
CA PHE A 15 3.20 0.22 0.28
C PHE A 15 2.12 0.74 1.24
N THR A 16 2.10 0.22 2.46
CA THR A 16 1.15 0.59 3.52
C THR A 16 1.77 0.33 4.88
N ASN A 17 1.13 0.80 5.95
CA ASN A 17 1.47 0.38 7.31
C ASN A 17 0.93 -1.04 7.58
N TYR A 18 1.77 -1.96 8.05
CA TYR A 18 1.41 -3.35 8.35
C TYR A 18 0.36 -3.48 9.46
N GLU A 19 0.34 -2.56 10.43
CA GLU A 19 -0.63 -2.57 11.53
C GLU A 19 -1.98 -1.94 11.15
N SER A 20 -2.11 -1.40 9.94
CA SER A 20 -3.37 -0.84 9.45
C SER A 20 -4.43 -1.94 9.27
N ARG A 21 -5.70 -1.55 9.16
CA ARG A 21 -6.80 -2.50 8.90
C ARG A 21 -6.48 -3.44 7.72
N LYS A 22 -6.06 -2.88 6.58
CA LYS A 22 -5.73 -3.67 5.38
C LYS A 22 -4.48 -4.54 5.56
N GLY A 23 -3.51 -4.08 6.36
CA GLY A 23 -2.30 -4.84 6.66
C GLY A 23 -2.64 -6.10 7.45
N ARG A 24 -3.43 -5.95 8.53
CA ARG A 24 -3.91 -7.09 9.32
C ARG A 24 -4.78 -8.06 8.51
N GLU A 25 -5.69 -7.53 7.68
CA GLU A 25 -6.50 -8.37 6.79
C GLU A 25 -5.62 -9.20 5.84
N LEU A 26 -4.62 -8.58 5.19
CA LEU A 26 -3.71 -9.28 4.28
C LEU A 26 -2.77 -10.27 4.97
N ASP A 27 -2.37 -9.99 6.21
CA ASP A 27 -1.56 -10.92 7.00
C ASP A 27 -2.38 -12.16 7.41
N SER A 28 -3.66 -11.97 7.73
CA SER A 28 -4.56 -13.07 8.10
C SER A 28 -5.09 -13.86 6.90
N ASN A 29 -5.25 -13.20 5.76
CA ASN A 29 -5.81 -13.74 4.54
C ASN A 29 -5.11 -13.11 3.32
N PRO A 30 -4.05 -13.74 2.78
CA PRO A 30 -3.15 -13.13 1.81
C PRO A 30 -3.71 -13.18 0.38
N PHE A 31 -4.94 -12.72 0.19
CA PHE A 31 -5.60 -12.62 -1.11
C PHE A 31 -6.19 -11.23 -1.30
N ALA A 32 -6.04 -10.67 -2.49
CA ALA A 32 -6.54 -9.33 -2.79
C ALA A 32 -7.00 -9.20 -4.25
N SER A 33 -7.80 -8.16 -4.48
CA SER A 33 -8.19 -7.70 -5.80
C SER A 33 -7.85 -6.22 -5.97
N LEU A 34 -7.37 -5.83 -7.15
CA LEU A 34 -7.10 -4.44 -7.53
C LEU A 34 -8.01 -4.05 -8.68
N VAL A 35 -8.42 -2.78 -8.68
CA VAL A 35 -9.18 -2.16 -9.76
C VAL A 35 -8.47 -0.88 -10.19
N PHE A 36 -8.03 -0.84 -11.44
CA PHE A 36 -7.68 0.40 -12.13
C PHE A 36 -8.90 0.84 -12.93
N TYR A 37 -9.35 2.07 -12.70
CA TYR A 37 -10.45 2.65 -13.43
C TYR A 37 -10.01 3.98 -14.03
N TRP A 38 -10.04 4.05 -15.36
CA TRP A 38 -9.70 5.24 -16.13
C TRP A 38 -10.95 5.70 -16.86
N GLU A 39 -11.76 6.49 -16.15
CA GLU A 39 -13.03 7.02 -16.66
C GLU A 39 -12.86 7.76 -18.00
N PRO A 40 -11.88 8.67 -18.19
CA PRO A 40 -11.76 9.39 -19.46
C PRO A 40 -11.42 8.50 -20.66
N LEU A 41 -10.93 7.28 -20.39
CA LEU A 41 -10.62 6.28 -21.41
C LEU A 41 -11.70 5.21 -21.53
N CYS A 42 -12.75 5.27 -20.72
CA CYS A 42 -13.76 4.22 -20.55
C CYS A 42 -13.13 2.83 -20.34
N ARG A 43 -12.05 2.74 -19.55
CA ARG A 43 -11.29 1.50 -19.33
C ARG A 43 -11.27 1.08 -17.87
N GLN A 44 -11.37 -0.23 -17.65
CA GLN A 44 -11.20 -0.86 -16.35
C GLN A 44 -10.26 -2.06 -16.46
N VAL A 45 -9.32 -2.18 -15.52
CA VAL A 45 -8.46 -3.36 -15.36
C VAL A 45 -8.67 -3.94 -13.97
N ARG A 46 -8.96 -5.24 -13.91
CA ARG A 46 -9.12 -6.01 -12.67
C ARG A 46 -7.97 -6.99 -12.54
N ILE A 47 -7.38 -7.08 -11.36
CA ILE A 47 -6.32 -8.02 -11.03
C ILE A 47 -6.71 -8.72 -9.73
N GLU A 48 -6.54 -10.03 -9.67
CA GLU A 48 -6.83 -10.84 -8.48
C GLU A 48 -5.66 -11.80 -8.27
N GLY A 49 -5.28 -12.04 -7.01
CA GLY A 49 -4.15 -12.92 -6.72
C GLY A 49 -3.78 -12.99 -5.25
N SER A 50 -2.77 -13.80 -4.96
CA SER A 50 -2.17 -13.86 -3.64
C SER A 50 -1.26 -12.66 -3.39
N VAL A 51 -1.10 -12.29 -2.12
CA VAL A 51 -0.27 -11.18 -1.66
C VAL A 51 0.88 -11.71 -0.84
N ARG A 52 2.07 -11.17 -1.07
CA ARG A 52 3.27 -11.45 -0.28
C ARG A 52 3.88 -10.14 0.21
N ARG A 53 4.43 -10.16 1.43
CA ARG A 53 5.23 -9.04 1.93
C ARG A 53 6.52 -8.94 1.12
N LEU A 54 6.95 -7.71 0.86
CA LEU A 54 8.28 -7.47 0.31
C LEU A 54 9.34 -7.70 1.39
N PRO A 55 10.58 -8.04 1.01
CA PRO A 55 11.70 -8.03 1.94
C PRO A 55 11.80 -6.69 2.67
N GLU A 56 12.27 -6.72 3.92
CA GLU A 56 12.40 -5.52 4.74
C GLU A 56 13.36 -4.52 4.10
N GLU A 57 14.45 -5.00 3.49
CA GLU A 57 15.45 -4.16 2.83
C GLU A 57 14.87 -3.43 1.60
N GLU A 58 13.94 -4.05 0.87
CA GLU A 58 13.25 -3.41 -0.25
C GLU A 58 12.27 -2.34 0.26
N SER A 59 11.58 -2.64 1.36
CA SER A 59 10.66 -1.70 2.02
C SER A 59 11.40 -0.47 2.56
N GLU A 60 12.54 -0.68 3.20
CA GLU A 60 13.39 0.37 3.76
C GLU A 60 13.98 1.24 2.65
N ARG A 61 14.51 0.62 1.60
CA ARG A 61 15.04 1.35 0.43
C ARG A 61 13.98 2.22 -0.21
N TYR A 62 12.76 1.69 -0.39
CA TYR A 62 11.64 2.48 -0.88
C TYR A 62 11.30 3.63 0.07
N PHE A 63 11.22 3.36 1.37
CA PHE A 63 10.90 4.37 2.38
C PHE A 63 11.88 5.54 2.36
N GLN A 64 13.18 5.25 2.31
CA GLN A 64 14.24 6.25 2.25
C GLN A 64 14.20 7.09 0.96
N SER A 65 13.78 6.52 -0.17
CA SER A 65 13.63 7.25 -1.43
C SER A 65 12.50 8.29 -1.44
N ARG A 66 11.57 8.23 -0.47
CA ARG A 66 10.42 9.15 -0.41
C ARG A 66 10.83 10.54 0.07
N PRO A 67 10.13 11.60 -0.34
CA PRO A 67 10.34 12.94 0.21
C PRO A 67 10.23 12.96 1.74
N ARG A 68 11.01 13.83 2.40
CA ARG A 68 11.12 13.86 3.87
C ARG A 68 9.78 14.00 4.59
N GLY A 69 8.90 14.90 4.15
CA GLY A 69 7.57 15.06 4.75
C GLY A 69 6.69 13.80 4.63
N SER A 70 6.89 13.04 3.55
CA SER A 70 6.23 11.76 3.34
C SER A 70 6.71 10.68 4.33
N GLN A 71 8.00 10.66 4.65
CA GLN A 71 8.57 9.78 5.67
C GLN A 71 8.01 10.14 7.05
N ILE A 72 8.02 11.43 7.42
CA ILE A 72 7.51 11.91 8.71
C ILE A 72 6.03 11.55 8.87
N GLY A 73 5.20 11.80 7.86
CA GLY A 73 3.77 11.47 7.91
C GLY A 73 3.50 9.97 8.13
N ALA A 74 4.36 9.11 7.61
CA ALA A 74 4.25 7.67 7.84
C ALA A 74 4.67 7.25 9.26
N LEU A 75 5.60 7.97 9.89
CA LEU A 75 6.04 7.71 11.27
C LEU A 75 5.05 8.22 12.31
N VAL A 76 4.49 9.41 12.11
CA VAL A 76 3.56 10.04 13.05
C VAL A 76 2.18 9.37 13.00
N SER A 77 1.76 8.87 11.83
CA SER A 77 0.46 8.25 11.67
C SER A 77 0.49 6.74 11.94
N ARG A 78 -0.05 6.33 13.09
CA ARG A 78 -0.49 4.94 13.32
C ARG A 78 -1.73 4.66 12.46
N GLN A 79 -1.50 4.36 11.19
CA GLN A 79 -2.55 4.35 10.18
C GLN A 79 -3.75 3.48 10.59
N SER A 80 -4.96 4.08 10.60
CA SER A 80 -6.24 3.46 10.99
C SER A 80 -6.48 3.31 12.49
N SER A 81 -5.60 3.81 13.38
CA SER A 81 -5.95 3.96 14.79
C SER A 81 -6.84 5.18 15.01
N VAL A 82 -7.71 5.12 16.02
CA VAL A 82 -8.46 6.29 16.48
C VAL A 82 -7.48 7.30 17.08
N ILE A 83 -7.71 8.58 16.77
CA ILE A 83 -7.03 9.73 17.37
C ILE A 83 -8.11 10.64 17.98
N PRO A 84 -7.81 11.38 19.05
CA PRO A 84 -8.80 12.20 19.74
C PRO A 84 -9.33 13.34 18.85
N ASP A 85 -8.44 13.93 18.06
CA ASP A 85 -8.72 15.07 17.20
C ASP A 85 -7.59 15.24 16.16
N ARG A 86 -7.51 16.40 15.51
CA ARG A 86 -6.54 16.69 14.43
C ARG A 86 -5.23 17.30 14.96
N GLU A 87 -5.24 17.92 16.13
CA GLU A 87 -4.12 18.68 16.71
C GLU A 87 -3.17 17.80 17.54
#